data_AF-A0A2H3EQ12-F1
#
_entry.id   AF-A0A2H3EQ12-F1
#
_cell.length_a   1.000
_cell.length_b   1.000
_cell.length_c   1.000
_cell.angle_alpha   90.00
_cell.angle_beta   90.00
_cell.angle_gamma   90.00
#
_symmetry.space_group_name_H-M   'P 1'
#
loop_
_entity.id
_entity.type
_entity.pdbx_description
1 polymer ?
#
loop_
_entity_poly.entity_id
_entity_poly.type
_entity_poly.pdbx_seq_one_letter_code
_entity_poly.pdbx_strand_id
1 'polypeptide(L)'
;MQDLMQNLTTSLSKLSTNAEGSGYGPAMPPPLHRLGCANQSISSYRLCPNDATQSCSGCFLVRYCSKECQTEHWKSHKQDCKNPLKLKSWSPMWVKESRKPAFVTGPNEKHIPQKKFGIPMGLWGNMMSIDVINAKNNEGADGICGKDLSLAFIASGDLRNVVRTVNSLPENYTGTLKIVLNDKNCRIVCRNLVILTILGIVEDVEEAAEQALHFWYSVFQPLSYRFLVFPHFPDAPTLQHLDGTPARLTSSTTVHTRWDPNTAMLRIRAPERIDHRERHYTDLRPSHRVAFDAWRRSGLLPPFGAMKDHMCVPNAWLFSDQGDLLLNDSSNPLEGWDYTEVVEAGKAHGTTADDLMGGMFFYVKDQLVEFSKRLRRFKIHIYSYDKDAKDLPTVLRSDISSPKTFDRIETSNITDKNYVGLSILSYWGPLLNGANPHAAIIGLFMNWTTWKKAGEATSSMATMHRAMKEMASCKSTDLRRVSGHSLHNAMNGLDAFHDTSIAFQEYLNEEKADMISRKVGLKCRRINKIVPHRCFAELGTSPSSLPCIDTLDKWYAMACLGNSSCLERYVEWVKVPRGQQYSVLN
;
A
#
# COMPACT_ATOMS: atom_id res chain seq x y z
N MET A 1 -6.94 -37.91 -5.11
CA MET A 1 -7.14 -36.44 -5.15
C MET A 1 -8.61 -36.08 -5.37
N GLN A 2 -9.32 -36.74 -6.30
CA GLN A 2 -10.79 -36.75 -6.32
C GLN A 2 -11.34 -37.09 -4.93
N ASP A 3 -10.89 -38.14 -4.23
CA ASP A 3 -11.40 -38.48 -2.89
C ASP A 3 -11.15 -37.42 -1.81
N LEU A 4 -10.10 -36.59 -1.94
CA LEU A 4 -9.83 -35.52 -0.97
C LEU A 4 -10.77 -34.33 -1.22
N MET A 5 -11.05 -34.03 -2.50
CA MET A 5 -12.06 -33.05 -2.91
C MET A 5 -13.49 -33.55 -2.66
N GLN A 6 -13.75 -34.84 -2.83
CA GLN A 6 -15.01 -35.51 -2.51
C GLN A 6 -15.23 -35.42 -1.00
N ASN A 7 -14.24 -35.78 -0.17
CA ASN A 7 -14.36 -35.70 1.28
C ASN A 7 -14.48 -34.25 1.80
N LEU A 8 -13.81 -33.27 1.19
CA LEU A 8 -14.07 -31.85 1.50
C LEU A 8 -15.49 -31.44 1.09
N THR A 9 -15.92 -31.77 -0.14
CA THR A 9 -17.24 -31.42 -0.66
C THR A 9 -18.36 -32.13 0.09
N THR A 10 -18.15 -33.37 0.56
CA THR A 10 -19.09 -34.12 1.39
C THR A 10 -19.09 -33.64 2.84
N SER A 11 -17.97 -33.11 3.36
CA SER A 11 -17.96 -32.45 4.67
C SER A 11 -18.62 -31.07 4.62
N LEU A 12 -18.40 -30.32 3.53
CA LEU A 12 -19.01 -29.01 3.29
C LEU A 12 -20.50 -29.12 2.90
N SER A 13 -20.91 -30.16 2.17
CA SER A 13 -22.33 -30.42 1.91
C SER A 13 -23.04 -30.93 3.15
N LYS A 14 -22.41 -31.72 4.02
CA LYS A 14 -22.96 -32.02 5.36
C LYS A 14 -23.09 -30.77 6.24
N LEU A 15 -22.22 -29.77 6.05
CA LEU A 15 -22.36 -28.45 6.69
C LEU A 15 -23.48 -27.60 6.05
N SER A 16 -23.81 -27.77 4.77
CA SER A 16 -24.91 -27.03 4.11
C SER A 16 -26.28 -27.70 4.26
N THR A 17 -26.38 -29.04 4.18
CA THR A 17 -27.65 -29.76 4.37
C THR A 17 -28.16 -29.70 5.81
N ASN A 18 -27.25 -29.51 6.78
CA ASN A 18 -27.64 -29.23 8.17
C ASN A 18 -28.07 -27.75 8.38
N ALA A 19 -27.75 -26.85 7.45
CA ALA A 19 -28.13 -25.43 7.48
C ALA A 19 -29.46 -25.13 6.77
N GLU A 20 -30.01 -26.06 5.99
CA GLU A 20 -31.36 -25.92 5.39
C GLU A 20 -32.48 -26.35 6.36
N GLY A 21 -32.15 -27.06 7.46
CA GLY A 21 -33.08 -27.47 8.51
C GLY A 21 -32.99 -26.67 9.82
N SER A 22 -31.99 -25.81 9.97
CA SER A 22 -31.86 -24.88 11.09
C SER A 22 -31.31 -23.56 10.58
N GLY A 23 -31.86 -22.42 11.01
CA GLY A 23 -31.57 -21.08 10.47
C GLY A 23 -30.17 -20.53 10.77
N TYR A 24 -29.17 -21.39 10.89
CA TYR A 24 -27.78 -21.09 11.13
C TYR A 24 -26.92 -21.87 10.13
N GLY A 25 -26.39 -21.18 9.12
CA GLY A 25 -25.19 -21.65 8.43
C GLY A 25 -24.02 -21.80 9.41
N PRO A 26 -22.91 -22.46 9.02
CA PRO A 26 -21.72 -22.51 9.87
C PRO A 26 -21.34 -21.09 10.29
N ALA A 27 -21.38 -20.84 11.61
CA ALA A 27 -21.21 -19.51 12.17
C ALA A 27 -19.82 -18.96 11.80
N MET A 28 -19.79 -18.13 10.77
CA MET A 28 -18.60 -17.38 10.40
C MET A 28 -18.21 -16.47 11.56
N PRO A 29 -16.91 -16.32 11.88
CA PRO A 29 -16.50 -15.32 12.86
C PRO A 29 -16.99 -13.94 12.40
N PRO A 30 -17.56 -13.12 13.29
CA PRO A 30 -17.92 -11.74 12.96
C PRO A 30 -16.66 -10.92 12.64
N PRO A 31 -16.80 -9.76 11.98
CA PRO A 31 -15.69 -8.85 11.73
C PRO A 31 -14.86 -8.58 12.98
N LEU A 32 -13.54 -8.67 12.86
CA LEU A 32 -12.63 -8.47 13.97
C LEU A 32 -12.57 -6.99 14.36
N HIS A 33 -13.37 -6.58 15.35
CA HIS A 33 -13.26 -5.25 15.96
C HIS A 33 -12.08 -5.14 16.92
N ARG A 34 -11.63 -6.25 17.52
CA ARG A 34 -10.50 -6.30 18.47
C ARG A 34 -9.77 -7.64 18.34
N LEU A 35 -8.54 -7.73 18.86
CA LEU A 35 -7.81 -8.99 18.91
C LEU A 35 -8.41 -9.92 19.98
N GLY A 36 -9.20 -10.89 19.53
CA GLY A 36 -9.68 -12.00 20.36
C GLY A 36 -8.56 -12.94 20.82
N CYS A 37 -8.83 -13.73 21.87
CA CYS A 37 -7.89 -14.69 22.43
C CYS A 37 -7.35 -15.67 21.38
N ALA A 38 -6.04 -15.84 21.26
CA ALA A 38 -5.41 -16.70 20.25
C ALA A 38 -5.63 -18.21 20.46
N ASN A 39 -6.32 -18.62 21.53
CA ASN A 39 -6.71 -20.03 21.76
C ASN A 39 -7.95 -20.40 20.94
N GLN A 40 -7.85 -20.28 19.61
CA GLN A 40 -8.92 -20.51 18.63
C GLN A 40 -8.49 -21.51 17.56
N SER A 41 -9.40 -22.40 17.16
CA SER A 41 -9.17 -23.41 16.12
C SER A 41 -10.50 -24.08 15.73
N ILE A 42 -10.90 -23.96 14.46
CA ILE A 42 -12.11 -24.64 13.94
C ILE A 42 -11.91 -26.15 13.97
N SER A 43 -10.74 -26.63 13.52
CA SER A 43 -10.42 -28.05 13.44
C SER A 43 -10.48 -28.81 14.79
N SER A 44 -10.39 -28.10 15.92
CA SER A 44 -10.56 -28.65 17.26
C SER A 44 -11.80 -28.13 17.99
N TYR A 45 -12.78 -27.55 17.27
CA TYR A 45 -14.02 -26.96 17.79
C TYR A 45 -13.80 -25.98 18.96
N ARG A 46 -12.69 -25.23 18.91
CA ARG A 46 -12.26 -24.33 19.99
C ARG A 46 -12.49 -22.89 19.58
N LEU A 47 -13.51 -22.27 20.18
CA LEU A 47 -13.81 -20.85 20.04
C LEU A 47 -13.75 -20.20 21.42
N CYS A 48 -12.82 -19.27 21.60
CA CYS A 48 -12.74 -18.45 22.80
C CYS A 48 -13.35 -17.07 22.49
N PRO A 49 -14.51 -16.70 23.09
CA PRO A 49 -15.20 -15.44 22.79
C PRO A 49 -14.56 -14.22 23.45
N ASN A 50 -13.53 -14.41 24.28
CA ASN A 50 -12.95 -13.36 25.12
C ASN A 50 -11.84 -12.59 24.39
N ASP A 51 -11.84 -11.28 24.60
CA ASP A 51 -10.75 -10.37 24.24
C ASP A 51 -9.40 -10.80 24.82
N ALA A 52 -8.32 -10.52 24.09
CA ALA A 52 -6.98 -10.95 24.47
C ALA A 52 -6.23 -9.92 25.33
N THR A 53 -6.30 -10.09 26.65
CA THR A 53 -5.71 -9.15 27.61
C THR A 53 -4.20 -9.36 27.85
N GLN A 54 -3.70 -10.61 27.80
CA GLN A 54 -2.34 -10.98 28.21
C GLN A 54 -1.45 -11.38 27.02
N SER A 55 -0.37 -10.66 26.78
CA SER A 55 0.58 -10.97 25.70
C SER A 55 1.47 -12.17 26.02
N CYS A 56 1.80 -12.97 25.01
CA CYS A 56 2.82 -14.00 25.13
C CYS A 56 4.20 -13.36 25.38
N SER A 57 4.71 -13.47 26.60
CA SER A 57 6.03 -12.93 26.99
C SER A 57 7.23 -13.51 26.21
N GLY A 58 7.04 -14.60 25.46
CA GLY A 58 8.07 -15.22 24.64
C GLY A 58 8.27 -14.57 23.27
N CYS A 59 7.18 -14.16 22.60
CA CYS A 59 7.22 -13.65 21.23
C CYS A 59 6.43 -12.37 20.98
N PHE A 60 5.54 -11.96 21.89
CA PHE A 60 4.63 -10.80 21.80
C PHE A 60 3.65 -10.79 20.60
N LEU A 61 3.81 -11.69 19.63
CA LEU A 61 2.95 -11.85 18.44
C LEU A 61 1.50 -12.28 18.73
N VAL A 62 1.24 -12.93 19.87
CA VAL A 62 -0.10 -13.42 20.21
C VAL A 62 -0.46 -13.05 21.64
N ARG A 63 -1.76 -12.95 21.89
CA ARG A 63 -2.35 -12.61 23.19
C ARG A 63 -3.43 -13.62 23.57
N TYR A 64 -3.73 -13.69 24.86
CA TYR A 64 -4.71 -14.61 25.45
C TYR A 64 -5.60 -13.86 26.45
N CYS A 65 -6.83 -14.32 26.66
CA CYS A 65 -7.67 -13.81 27.75
C CYS A 65 -7.17 -14.28 29.13
N SER A 66 -6.54 -15.45 29.20
CA SER A 66 -6.11 -16.10 30.44
C SER A 66 -4.88 -16.99 30.28
N LYS A 67 -4.31 -17.43 31.41
CA LYS A 67 -3.11 -18.29 31.44
C LYS A 67 -3.40 -19.73 31.00
N GLU A 68 -4.62 -20.18 31.26
CA GLU A 68 -5.16 -21.49 30.90
C GLU A 68 -5.24 -21.57 29.37
N CYS A 69 -5.83 -20.56 28.72
CA CYS A 69 -5.87 -20.44 27.26
C CYS A 69 -4.47 -20.42 26.63
N GLN A 70 -3.50 -19.73 27.25
CA GLN A 70 -2.11 -19.79 26.78
C GLN A 70 -1.54 -21.21 26.87
N THR A 71 -1.81 -21.93 27.96
CA THR A 71 -1.29 -23.26 28.23
C THR A 71 -1.89 -24.31 27.29
N GLU A 72 -3.19 -24.20 27.00
CA GLU A 72 -3.89 -25.04 26.03
C GLU A 72 -3.45 -24.80 24.58
N HIS A 73 -3.23 -23.53 24.20
CA HIS A 73 -2.75 -23.18 22.86
C HIS A 73 -1.25 -23.45 22.66
N TRP A 74 -0.50 -23.67 23.75
CA TRP A 74 0.95 -23.83 23.69
C TRP A 74 1.42 -24.92 22.73
N LYS A 75 0.66 -26.01 22.57
CA LYS A 75 1.04 -27.13 21.69
C LYS A 75 1.25 -26.70 20.22
N SER A 76 0.34 -25.90 19.66
CA SER A 76 0.46 -25.32 18.32
C SER A 76 1.38 -24.10 18.33
N HIS A 77 1.20 -23.17 19.28
CA HIS A 77 1.93 -21.91 19.31
C HIS A 77 3.45 -22.04 19.53
N LYS A 78 3.91 -23.10 20.21
CA LYS A 78 5.32 -23.32 20.57
C LYS A 78 6.27 -23.24 19.36
N GLN A 79 5.83 -23.67 18.17
CA GLN A 79 6.65 -23.62 16.96
C GLN A 79 6.96 -22.17 16.54
N ASP A 80 5.95 -21.31 16.44
CA ASP A 80 6.15 -19.90 16.10
C ASP A 80 6.84 -19.14 17.26
N CYS A 81 6.46 -19.42 18.51
CA CYS A 81 7.07 -18.78 19.68
C CYS A 81 8.57 -19.11 19.83
N LYS A 82 9.01 -20.30 19.39
CA LYS A 82 10.42 -20.73 19.40
C LYS A 82 11.06 -20.74 17.99
N ASN A 83 10.45 -20.05 17.02
CA ASN A 83 10.96 -19.99 15.65
C ASN A 83 12.41 -19.44 15.63
N PRO A 84 13.38 -20.09 14.95
CA PRO A 84 14.76 -19.63 14.86
C PRO A 84 14.94 -18.19 14.37
N LEU A 85 14.02 -17.65 13.56
CA LEU A 85 14.00 -16.25 13.14
C LEU A 85 13.92 -15.28 14.34
N LYS A 86 13.33 -15.70 15.46
CA LYS A 86 13.21 -14.93 16.70
C LYS A 86 14.51 -14.83 17.50
N LEU A 87 15.59 -15.48 17.07
CA LEU A 87 16.91 -15.33 17.70
C LEU A 87 17.53 -13.98 17.31
N LYS A 88 18.14 -13.29 18.28
CA LYS A 88 18.93 -12.07 18.02
C LYS A 88 20.18 -12.39 17.18
N SER A 89 20.75 -13.58 17.38
CA SER A 89 21.87 -14.16 16.62
C SER A 89 21.46 -14.88 15.33
N TRP A 90 20.20 -14.75 14.89
CA TRP A 90 19.80 -15.31 13.60
C TRP A 90 20.58 -14.64 12.46
N SER A 91 21.10 -15.46 11.55
CA SER A 91 21.70 -15.06 10.28
C SER A 91 21.06 -15.81 9.11
N PRO A 92 21.06 -15.24 7.90
CA PRO A 92 20.61 -15.91 6.68
C PRO A 92 21.35 -17.21 6.37
N MET A 93 20.74 -18.09 5.57
CA MET A 93 21.32 -19.36 5.17
C MET A 93 22.62 -19.18 4.40
N TRP A 94 22.68 -18.27 3.43
CA TRP A 94 23.91 -18.06 2.65
C TRP A 94 25.12 -17.64 3.52
N VAL A 95 24.88 -16.98 4.66
CA VAL A 95 25.93 -16.67 5.65
C VAL A 95 26.39 -17.94 6.37
N LYS A 96 25.46 -18.76 6.85
CA LYS A 96 25.77 -20.03 7.53
C LYS A 96 26.44 -21.05 6.61
N GLU A 97 26.04 -21.08 5.35
CA GLU A 97 26.58 -21.94 4.28
C GLU A 97 27.90 -21.42 3.71
N SER A 98 28.35 -20.21 4.08
CA SER A 98 29.46 -19.49 3.43
C SER A 98 29.31 -19.38 1.90
N ARG A 99 28.07 -19.25 1.42
CA ARG A 99 27.69 -19.26 0.01
C ARG A 99 27.48 -17.85 -0.53
N LYS A 100 27.81 -17.64 -1.80
CA LYS A 100 27.44 -16.43 -2.57
C LYS A 100 25.90 -16.34 -2.68
N PRO A 101 25.25 -15.26 -2.22
CA PRO A 101 23.80 -15.12 -2.33
C PRO A 101 23.35 -14.88 -3.78
N ALA A 102 22.16 -15.37 -4.13
CA ALA A 102 21.60 -15.34 -5.48
C ALA A 102 21.39 -13.94 -6.08
N PHE A 103 21.36 -12.90 -5.24
CA PHE A 103 21.20 -11.50 -5.66
C PHE A 103 22.53 -10.79 -6.00
N VAL A 104 23.69 -11.42 -5.80
CA VAL A 104 25.00 -10.85 -6.16
C VAL A 104 25.48 -11.45 -7.48
N THR A 105 25.76 -10.60 -8.48
CA THR A 105 26.48 -10.99 -9.70
C THR A 105 27.99 -10.88 -9.48
N GLY A 106 28.77 -11.80 -10.04
CA GLY A 106 30.23 -11.74 -10.02
C GLY A 106 30.77 -10.68 -10.99
N PRO A 107 32.01 -10.19 -10.79
CA PRO A 107 32.57 -9.10 -11.59
C PRO A 107 32.72 -9.41 -13.10
N ASN A 108 32.81 -10.70 -13.45
CA ASN A 108 32.91 -11.17 -14.84
C ASN A 108 31.63 -11.86 -15.35
N GLU A 109 30.57 -11.94 -14.54
CA GLU A 109 29.26 -12.41 -15.00
C GLU A 109 28.60 -11.24 -15.74
N LYS A 110 28.19 -11.45 -17.01
CA LYS A 110 27.31 -10.49 -17.70
C LYS A 110 26.13 -10.19 -16.77
N HIS A 111 25.68 -8.93 -16.73
CA HIS A 111 24.47 -8.52 -16.01
C HIS A 111 23.25 -9.22 -16.66
N ILE A 112 23.03 -10.49 -16.33
CA ILE A 112 21.80 -11.22 -16.62
C ILE A 112 20.75 -10.49 -15.77
N PRO A 113 19.70 -9.88 -16.38
CA PRO A 113 18.62 -9.31 -15.60
C PRO A 113 18.09 -10.39 -14.68
N GLN A 114 18.16 -10.17 -13.36
CA GLN A 114 17.70 -11.17 -12.38
C GLN A 114 16.30 -11.63 -12.80
N LYS A 115 16.09 -12.96 -12.90
CA LYS A 115 14.79 -13.52 -13.29
C LYS A 115 13.71 -12.86 -12.45
N LYS A 116 12.88 -12.02 -13.09
CA LYS A 116 11.75 -11.37 -12.43
C LYS A 116 10.82 -12.48 -11.96
N PHE A 117 10.56 -12.52 -10.67
CA PHE A 117 9.65 -13.49 -10.08
C PHE A 117 8.29 -12.80 -9.89
N GLY A 118 7.22 -13.46 -10.34
CA GLY A 118 5.92 -12.83 -10.50
C GLY A 118 5.87 -11.86 -11.68
N ILE A 119 4.68 -11.33 -11.95
CA ILE A 119 4.47 -10.25 -12.93
C ILE A 119 4.32 -8.95 -12.11
N PRO A 120 5.25 -7.98 -12.22
CA PRO A 120 5.23 -6.78 -11.39
C PRO A 120 4.10 -5.83 -11.81
N MET A 121 2.91 -6.05 -11.25
CA MET A 121 1.79 -5.12 -11.30
C MET A 121 1.68 -4.37 -9.97
N GLY A 122 1.42 -3.07 -10.03
CA GLY A 122 1.32 -2.19 -8.85
C GLY A 122 0.03 -2.36 -8.04
N LEU A 123 -0.47 -3.59 -7.86
CA LEU A 123 -1.77 -3.87 -7.22
C LEU A 123 -1.85 -3.41 -5.76
N TRP A 124 -0.70 -3.29 -5.10
CA TRP A 124 -0.54 -2.78 -3.73
C TRP A 124 0.20 -1.44 -3.72
N GLY A 125 0.17 -0.68 -4.82
CA GLY A 125 0.88 0.59 -4.95
C GLY A 125 2.40 0.47 -4.75
N ASN A 126 3.06 1.61 -4.67
CA ASN A 126 4.49 1.76 -4.36
C ASN A 126 4.83 3.17 -3.86
N MET A 127 3.86 3.87 -3.28
CA MET A 127 3.97 5.27 -2.83
C MET A 127 3.37 5.42 -1.43
N MET A 128 3.85 6.39 -0.67
CA MET A 128 3.23 6.76 0.61
C MET A 128 1.79 7.25 0.41
N SER A 129 0.89 6.90 1.33
CA SER A 129 -0.48 7.42 1.37
C SER A 129 -0.49 8.92 1.65
N ILE A 130 -1.07 9.71 0.76
CA ILE A 130 -1.19 11.17 0.91
C ILE A 130 -2.65 11.64 0.90
N ASP A 131 -2.95 12.63 1.74
CA ASP A 131 -4.13 13.49 1.58
C ASP A 131 -3.78 14.57 0.55
N VAL A 132 -4.40 14.51 -0.63
CA VAL A 132 -4.12 15.48 -1.71
C VAL A 132 -4.79 16.83 -1.47
N ILE A 133 -5.78 16.92 -0.59
CA ILE A 133 -6.41 18.20 -0.23
C ILE A 133 -5.53 18.93 0.78
N ASN A 134 -5.08 18.21 1.81
CA ASN A 134 -4.33 18.66 3.00
C ASN A 134 -4.95 19.93 3.60
N ALA A 135 -6.18 19.79 4.07
CA ALA A 135 -6.98 20.91 4.59
C ALA A 135 -6.21 21.70 5.65
N LYS A 136 -5.58 20.99 6.60
CA LYS A 136 -4.82 21.56 7.74
C LYS A 136 -3.71 22.53 7.31
N ASN A 137 -2.98 22.25 6.23
CA ASN A 137 -1.80 23.02 5.83
C ASN A 137 -1.99 23.85 4.54
N ASN A 138 -3.13 23.70 3.85
CA ASN A 138 -3.38 24.38 2.57
C ASN A 138 -4.57 25.35 2.60
N GLU A 139 -5.81 24.86 2.72
CA GLU A 139 -7.05 25.67 2.58
C GLU A 139 -7.76 26.00 3.91
N GLY A 140 -7.43 25.31 5.00
CA GLY A 140 -8.20 25.31 6.24
C GLY A 140 -9.44 24.39 6.16
N ALA A 141 -9.90 23.87 7.31
CA ALA A 141 -11.09 23.02 7.38
C ALA A 141 -12.36 23.81 6.96
N ASP A 142 -12.57 24.99 7.57
CA ASP A 142 -13.66 25.91 7.23
C ASP A 142 -13.59 26.35 5.77
N GLY A 143 -12.36 26.53 5.27
CA GLY A 143 -12.08 26.92 3.89
C GLY A 143 -12.50 25.88 2.85
N ILE A 144 -12.74 24.61 3.21
CA ILE A 144 -13.22 23.58 2.27
C ILE A 144 -14.59 23.01 2.62
N CYS A 145 -15.06 23.15 3.86
CA CYS A 145 -16.26 22.48 4.38
C CYS A 145 -17.51 22.61 3.48
N GLY A 146 -17.77 23.80 2.96
CA GLY A 146 -18.91 24.08 2.07
C GLY A 146 -18.57 24.14 0.57
N LYS A 147 -17.37 23.71 0.14
CA LYS A 147 -16.94 23.81 -1.27
C LYS A 147 -17.09 22.49 -2.01
N ASP A 148 -17.62 22.57 -3.22
CA ASP A 148 -17.43 21.51 -4.21
C ASP A 148 -15.93 21.40 -4.58
N LEU A 149 -15.42 20.16 -4.66
CA LEU A 149 -14.03 19.87 -4.97
C LEU A 149 -13.94 18.82 -6.07
N SER A 150 -13.06 19.05 -7.05
CA SER A 150 -12.77 18.07 -8.10
C SER A 150 -11.33 17.58 -8.01
N LEU A 151 -11.14 16.28 -7.81
CA LEU A 151 -9.85 15.60 -7.68
C LEU A 151 -9.60 14.68 -8.88
N ALA A 152 -8.35 14.58 -9.34
CA ALA A 152 -7.93 13.58 -10.32
C ALA A 152 -6.73 12.78 -9.80
N PHE A 153 -6.83 11.46 -9.81
CA PHE A 153 -5.74 10.52 -9.55
C PHE A 153 -5.45 9.77 -10.85
N ILE A 154 -4.47 10.26 -11.62
CA ILE A 154 -4.38 9.94 -13.06
C ILE A 154 -3.54 8.70 -13.39
N ALA A 155 -2.90 8.13 -12.36
CA ALA A 155 -2.15 6.87 -12.39
C ALA A 155 -2.32 6.14 -11.04
N SER A 156 -3.58 5.85 -10.70
CA SER A 156 -4.03 5.34 -9.40
C SER A 156 -3.88 3.81 -9.30
N GLY A 157 -2.64 3.36 -9.03
CA GLY A 157 -2.31 1.93 -8.86
C GLY A 157 -3.16 1.20 -7.79
N ASP A 158 -3.62 1.93 -6.77
CA ASP A 158 -4.65 1.50 -5.83
C ASP A 158 -5.45 2.70 -5.28
N LEU A 159 -6.24 2.49 -4.21
CA LEU A 159 -7.13 3.49 -3.62
C LEU A 159 -6.55 4.23 -2.41
N ARG A 160 -5.30 4.01 -1.98
CA ARG A 160 -4.79 4.52 -0.68
C ARG A 160 -4.92 6.04 -0.53
N ASN A 161 -4.60 6.79 -1.60
CA ASN A 161 -4.66 8.24 -1.60
C ASN A 161 -6.11 8.74 -1.60
N VAL A 162 -7.03 8.00 -2.24
CA VAL A 162 -8.47 8.28 -2.25
C VAL A 162 -9.03 8.13 -0.84
N VAL A 163 -8.78 6.97 -0.21
CA VAL A 163 -9.18 6.65 1.17
C VAL A 163 -8.63 7.70 2.13
N ARG A 164 -7.31 7.96 2.09
CA ARG A 164 -6.66 8.94 2.98
C ARG A 164 -7.22 10.35 2.80
N THR A 165 -7.43 10.79 1.56
CA THR A 165 -7.98 12.13 1.26
C THR A 165 -9.42 12.27 1.76
N VAL A 166 -10.30 11.30 1.49
CA VAL A 166 -11.71 11.34 1.92
C VAL A 166 -11.83 11.25 3.44
N ASN A 167 -11.02 10.42 4.10
CA ASN A 167 -10.95 10.32 5.55
C ASN A 167 -10.40 11.59 6.22
N SER A 168 -9.60 12.39 5.50
CA SER A 168 -9.02 13.65 6.00
C SER A 168 -9.93 14.88 5.81
N LEU A 169 -11.09 14.73 5.15
CA LEU A 169 -12.09 15.79 5.07
C LEU A 169 -12.69 16.14 6.46
N PRO A 170 -13.15 17.39 6.67
CA PRO A 170 -13.93 17.75 7.85
C PRO A 170 -15.17 16.88 7.99
N GLU A 171 -15.54 16.49 9.22
CA GLU A 171 -16.73 15.65 9.46
C GLU A 171 -18.03 16.29 8.97
N ASN A 172 -18.08 17.63 9.02
CA ASN A 172 -19.19 18.47 8.58
C ASN A 172 -19.13 18.86 7.09
N TYR A 173 -18.28 18.23 6.27
CA TYR A 173 -18.20 18.52 4.83
C TYR A 173 -19.57 18.35 4.14
N THR A 174 -20.06 19.41 3.50
CA THR A 174 -21.40 19.49 2.86
C THR A 174 -21.35 19.66 1.34
N GLY A 175 -20.17 19.97 0.80
CA GLY A 175 -19.91 20.10 -0.62
C GLY A 175 -19.97 18.79 -1.39
N THR A 176 -19.82 18.90 -2.71
CA THR A 176 -19.80 17.77 -3.64
C THR A 176 -18.35 17.43 -4.01
N LEU A 177 -17.94 16.21 -3.74
CA LEU A 177 -16.62 15.71 -4.10
C LEU A 177 -16.71 14.89 -5.39
N LYS A 178 -16.02 15.35 -6.44
CA LYS A 178 -15.91 14.63 -7.72
C LYS A 178 -14.51 14.07 -7.84
N ILE A 179 -14.38 12.77 -8.07
CA ILE A 179 -13.10 12.06 -8.12
C ILE A 179 -12.96 11.36 -9.48
N VAL A 180 -11.96 11.74 -10.26
CA VAL A 180 -11.52 10.99 -11.44
C VAL A 180 -10.42 10.02 -11.02
N LEU A 181 -10.64 8.73 -11.22
CA LEU A 181 -9.67 7.65 -11.02
C LEU A 181 -9.26 7.09 -12.38
N ASN A 182 -7.97 7.04 -12.66
CA ASN A 182 -7.45 6.46 -13.88
C ASN A 182 -6.18 5.64 -13.65
N ASP A 183 -6.08 4.49 -14.31
CA ASP A 183 -4.81 3.81 -14.56
C ASP A 183 -4.86 3.20 -15.97
N LYS A 184 -3.76 3.28 -16.73
CA LYS A 184 -3.69 2.69 -18.08
C LYS A 184 -3.88 1.17 -18.11
N ASN A 185 -3.82 0.50 -16.96
CA ASN A 185 -4.04 -0.93 -16.81
C ASN A 185 -5.48 -1.20 -16.36
N CYS A 186 -6.32 -1.63 -17.30
CA CYS A 186 -7.72 -1.97 -17.06
C CYS A 186 -7.93 -2.94 -15.86
N ARG A 187 -7.00 -3.85 -15.57
CA ARG A 187 -7.10 -4.77 -14.42
C ARG A 187 -6.96 -4.05 -13.07
N ILE A 188 -6.11 -3.01 -12.99
CA ILE A 188 -6.00 -2.15 -11.81
C ILE A 188 -7.30 -1.38 -11.60
N VAL A 189 -7.83 -0.78 -12.68
CA VAL A 189 -9.10 -0.04 -12.66
C VAL A 189 -10.26 -0.93 -12.20
N CYS A 190 -10.41 -2.11 -12.78
CA CYS A 190 -11.43 -3.08 -12.38
C CYS A 190 -11.26 -3.52 -10.91
N ARG A 191 -10.04 -3.76 -10.44
CA ARG A 191 -9.78 -4.14 -9.05
C ARG A 191 -10.16 -3.03 -8.07
N ASN A 192 -9.88 -1.77 -8.41
CA ASN A 192 -10.30 -0.61 -7.63
C ASN A 192 -11.84 -0.47 -7.61
N LEU A 193 -12.50 -0.68 -8.75
CA LEU A 193 -13.97 -0.71 -8.83
C LEU A 193 -14.57 -1.84 -7.97
N VAL A 194 -13.95 -3.02 -7.93
CA VAL A 194 -14.40 -4.12 -7.06
C VAL A 194 -14.29 -3.75 -5.58
N ILE A 195 -13.19 -3.13 -5.15
CA ILE A 195 -13.04 -2.65 -3.75
C ILE A 195 -14.14 -1.64 -3.41
N LEU A 196 -14.39 -0.65 -4.27
CA LEU A 196 -15.47 0.32 -4.09
C LEU A 196 -16.85 -0.35 -4.08
N THR A 197 -17.05 -1.39 -4.89
CA THR A 197 -18.31 -2.15 -4.95
C THR A 197 -18.54 -2.93 -3.66
N ILE A 198 -17.52 -3.63 -3.13
CA ILE A 198 -17.61 -4.34 -1.83
C ILE A 198 -18.04 -3.37 -0.71
N LEU A 199 -17.41 -2.19 -0.66
CA LEU A 199 -17.71 -1.16 0.34
C LEU A 199 -19.12 -0.57 0.21
N GLY A 200 -19.71 -0.62 -0.99
CA GLY A 200 -21.04 -0.09 -1.30
C GLY A 200 -22.19 -1.09 -1.17
N ILE A 201 -21.98 -2.37 -1.53
CA ILE A 201 -23.05 -3.39 -1.52
C ILE A 201 -23.25 -4.07 -0.17
N VAL A 202 -22.19 -4.21 0.63
CA VAL A 202 -22.29 -4.81 1.97
C VAL A 202 -22.79 -3.75 2.94
N GLU A 203 -23.96 -3.96 3.54
CA GLU A 203 -24.62 -2.96 4.38
C GLU A 203 -23.80 -2.62 5.64
N ASP A 204 -23.34 -3.66 6.36
CA ASP A 204 -22.48 -3.51 7.54
C ASP A 204 -21.09 -3.01 7.13
N VAL A 205 -20.70 -1.84 7.66
CA VAL A 205 -19.47 -1.16 7.25
C VAL A 205 -18.18 -1.86 7.73
N GLU A 206 -18.27 -2.73 8.74
CA GLU A 206 -17.15 -3.45 9.33
C GLU A 206 -16.87 -4.76 8.60
N GLU A 207 -17.92 -5.50 8.23
CA GLU A 207 -17.86 -6.61 7.28
C GLU A 207 -17.40 -6.10 5.90
N ALA A 208 -17.98 -5.00 5.40
CA ALA A 208 -17.59 -4.39 4.13
C ALA A 208 -16.09 -4.03 4.10
N ALA A 209 -15.58 -3.44 5.17
CA ALA A 209 -14.17 -3.08 5.31
C ALA A 209 -13.25 -4.31 5.39
N GLU A 210 -13.64 -5.36 6.11
CA GLU A 210 -12.85 -6.58 6.26
C GLU A 210 -12.80 -7.40 4.96
N GLN A 211 -13.93 -7.51 4.25
CA GLN A 211 -14.00 -8.10 2.91
C GLN A 211 -13.14 -7.31 1.91
N ALA A 212 -13.22 -5.97 1.92
CA ALA A 212 -12.41 -5.10 1.06
C ALA A 212 -10.91 -5.20 1.38
N LEU A 213 -10.53 -5.29 2.66
CA LEU A 213 -9.15 -5.48 3.11
C LEU A 213 -8.58 -6.81 2.62
N HIS A 214 -9.32 -7.90 2.81
CA HIS A 214 -8.88 -9.21 2.35
C HIS A 214 -8.84 -9.27 0.82
N PHE A 215 -9.77 -8.63 0.12
CA PHE A 215 -9.72 -8.52 -1.34
C PHE A 215 -8.50 -7.73 -1.81
N TRP A 216 -8.12 -6.70 -1.05
CA TRP A 216 -6.95 -5.90 -1.35
C TRP A 216 -5.65 -6.69 -1.15
N TYR A 217 -5.43 -7.27 0.04
CA TYR A 217 -4.12 -7.71 0.51
C TYR A 217 -3.98 -9.22 0.83
N SER A 218 -5.05 -10.01 0.75
CA SER A 218 -5.02 -11.45 1.05
C SER A 218 -5.27 -12.31 -0.20
N VAL A 219 -4.54 -13.40 -0.32
CA VAL A 219 -4.62 -14.32 -1.48
C VAL A 219 -5.81 -15.29 -1.42
N PHE A 220 -6.43 -15.40 -0.25
CA PHE A 220 -7.76 -15.96 -0.08
C PHE A 220 -8.66 -14.93 0.61
N GLN A 221 -9.95 -15.02 0.31
CA GLN A 221 -11.05 -14.33 0.96
C GLN A 221 -11.69 -15.24 2.02
N PRO A 222 -12.39 -14.67 3.01
CA PRO A 222 -13.22 -15.44 3.92
C PRO A 222 -14.35 -16.16 3.17
N LEU A 223 -14.82 -17.29 3.69
CA LEU A 223 -15.92 -18.06 3.10
C LEU A 223 -17.21 -17.22 2.92
N SER A 224 -17.45 -16.24 3.80
CA SER A 224 -18.56 -15.28 3.71
C SER A 224 -18.57 -14.48 2.39
N TYR A 225 -17.41 -14.26 1.75
CA TYR A 225 -17.31 -13.60 0.44
C TYR A 225 -18.20 -14.26 -0.62
N ARG A 226 -18.37 -15.59 -0.59
CA ARG A 226 -19.22 -16.32 -1.54
C ARG A 226 -20.72 -16.06 -1.39
N PHE A 227 -21.15 -15.51 -0.27
CA PHE A 227 -22.56 -15.35 0.08
C PHE A 227 -22.94 -13.87 0.26
N LEU A 228 -22.04 -13.06 0.84
CA LEU A 228 -22.26 -11.63 1.09
C LEU A 228 -21.81 -10.72 -0.06
N VAL A 229 -20.96 -11.22 -0.97
CA VAL A 229 -20.37 -10.39 -2.03
C VAL A 229 -20.58 -11.03 -3.40
N PHE A 230 -20.14 -12.28 -3.61
CA PHE A 230 -20.21 -12.98 -4.90
C PHE A 230 -21.60 -12.94 -5.57
N PRO A 231 -22.72 -13.23 -4.88
CA PRO A 231 -24.05 -13.27 -5.50
C PRO A 231 -24.55 -11.91 -5.95
N HIS A 232 -24.05 -10.84 -5.33
CA HIS A 232 -24.48 -9.46 -5.59
C HIS A 232 -23.63 -8.75 -6.65
N PHE A 233 -22.50 -9.31 -7.10
CA PHE A 233 -21.70 -8.71 -8.19
C PHE A 233 -22.45 -8.56 -9.52
N PRO A 234 -23.22 -9.55 -10.02
CA PRO A 234 -23.99 -9.40 -11.25
C PRO A 234 -25.07 -8.32 -11.16
N ASP A 235 -25.59 -8.10 -9.94
CA ASP A 235 -26.69 -7.17 -9.64
C ASP A 235 -26.21 -5.83 -9.06
N ALA A 236 -24.90 -5.64 -8.90
CA ALA A 236 -24.34 -4.41 -8.34
C ALA A 236 -24.52 -3.24 -9.33
N PRO A 237 -25.22 -2.14 -8.97
CA PRO A 237 -25.39 -0.99 -9.86
C PRO A 237 -24.04 -0.38 -10.31
N THR A 238 -23.02 -0.49 -9.44
CA THR A 238 -21.62 -0.13 -9.70
C THR A 238 -20.94 -0.97 -10.79
N LEU A 239 -21.60 -2.00 -11.34
CA LEU A 239 -21.04 -2.91 -12.36
C LEU A 239 -21.98 -3.21 -13.56
N GLN A 240 -23.22 -2.71 -13.60
CA GLN A 240 -24.22 -3.15 -14.59
C GLN A 240 -24.33 -2.42 -15.96
N HIS A 241 -23.59 -1.35 -16.29
CA HIS A 241 -23.91 -0.51 -17.49
C HIS A 241 -22.72 0.19 -18.23
N LEU A 242 -21.88 -0.50 -19.05
CA LEU A 242 -20.72 0.18 -19.68
C LEU A 242 -21.05 0.87 -20.99
N ASP A 243 -21.67 2.02 -20.82
CA ASP A 243 -21.93 3.02 -21.84
C ASP A 243 -21.23 4.36 -21.54
N GLY A 244 -20.45 4.43 -20.47
CA GLY A 244 -20.16 5.67 -19.73
C GLY A 244 -20.41 5.49 -18.22
N THR A 245 -21.15 4.43 -17.89
CA THR A 245 -21.22 3.79 -16.57
C THR A 245 -20.37 2.45 -16.59
N PRO A 246 -20.55 1.37 -15.77
CA PRO A 246 -19.52 0.33 -15.53
C PRO A 246 -19.69 -1.08 -16.17
N ALA A 247 -18.69 -1.96 -16.09
CA ALA A 247 -18.14 -2.77 -17.19
C ALA A 247 -18.95 -3.90 -17.91
N ARG A 248 -19.00 -3.89 -19.26
CA ARG A 248 -19.20 -5.11 -20.08
C ARG A 248 -17.90 -5.89 -20.20
N LEU A 249 -17.69 -6.80 -19.25
CA LEU A 249 -16.77 -7.91 -19.42
C LEU A 249 -17.20 -8.74 -20.63
N THR A 250 -16.36 -8.83 -21.67
CA THR A 250 -16.66 -9.67 -22.84
C THR A 250 -16.60 -11.15 -22.48
N SER A 251 -17.38 -11.97 -23.17
CA SER A 251 -17.40 -13.44 -23.03
C SER A 251 -16.10 -14.15 -23.47
N SER A 252 -15.02 -13.41 -23.69
CA SER A 252 -13.66 -13.90 -23.91
C SER A 252 -12.75 -13.77 -22.68
N THR A 253 -13.17 -13.04 -21.64
CA THR A 253 -12.39 -12.87 -20.39
C THR A 253 -13.04 -13.62 -19.23
N THR A 254 -13.49 -14.85 -19.50
CA THR A 254 -13.69 -15.83 -18.44
C THR A 254 -12.32 -16.27 -17.96
N VAL A 255 -11.86 -15.69 -16.84
CA VAL A 255 -10.61 -16.09 -16.18
C VAL A 255 -10.79 -17.49 -15.58
N HIS A 256 -10.67 -18.50 -16.42
CA HIS A 256 -10.61 -19.90 -16.03
C HIS A 256 -9.20 -20.24 -15.54
N THR A 257 -8.76 -19.60 -14.45
CA THR A 257 -7.54 -20.05 -13.76
C THR A 257 -7.82 -21.44 -13.19
N ARG A 258 -7.22 -22.48 -13.79
CA ARG A 258 -7.27 -23.85 -13.26
C ARG A 258 -6.40 -23.90 -12.00
N TRP A 259 -7.02 -23.61 -10.87
CA TRP A 259 -6.32 -23.29 -9.62
C TRP A 259 -6.07 -24.53 -8.76
N ASP A 260 -4.81 -24.71 -8.37
CA ASP A 260 -4.42 -25.55 -7.23
C ASP A 260 -3.99 -24.64 -6.07
N PRO A 261 -4.61 -24.75 -4.87
CA PRO A 261 -4.20 -23.95 -3.71
C PRO A 261 -2.72 -24.09 -3.35
N ASN A 262 -2.11 -25.26 -3.57
CA ASN A 262 -0.69 -25.45 -3.27
C ASN A 262 0.20 -24.61 -4.19
N THR A 263 -0.17 -24.48 -5.47
CA THR A 263 0.52 -23.64 -6.46
C THR A 263 0.48 -22.16 -6.08
N ALA A 264 -0.68 -21.62 -5.68
CA ALA A 264 -0.76 -20.22 -5.21
C ALA A 264 0.11 -19.98 -3.97
N MET A 265 0.06 -20.89 -3.00
CA MET A 265 0.90 -20.86 -1.80
C MET A 265 2.40 -20.97 -2.11
N LEU A 266 2.78 -21.78 -3.09
CA LEU A 266 4.14 -21.90 -3.59
C LEU A 266 4.61 -20.58 -4.21
N ARG A 267 3.76 -19.91 -5.00
CA ARG A 267 4.10 -18.63 -5.64
C ARG A 267 4.37 -17.51 -4.62
N ILE A 268 3.58 -17.40 -3.55
CA ILE A 268 3.77 -16.33 -2.53
C ILE A 268 5.01 -16.57 -1.68
N ARG A 269 5.26 -17.85 -1.33
CA ARG A 269 6.46 -18.27 -0.60
C ARG A 269 7.72 -18.09 -1.44
N ALA A 270 7.64 -18.33 -2.75
CA ALA A 270 8.74 -18.23 -3.71
C ALA A 270 10.03 -18.87 -3.17
N PRO A 271 10.04 -20.20 -2.89
CA PRO A 271 11.16 -20.86 -2.20
C PRO A 271 12.52 -20.59 -2.87
N GLU A 272 12.57 -20.49 -4.20
CA GLU A 272 13.75 -20.14 -4.99
C GLU A 272 14.28 -18.71 -4.76
N ARG A 273 13.51 -17.85 -4.11
CA ARG A 273 13.88 -16.47 -3.73
C ARG A 273 14.29 -16.35 -2.25
N ILE A 274 14.68 -17.45 -1.59
CA ILE A 274 15.02 -17.45 -0.16
C ILE A 274 16.08 -16.40 0.23
N ASP A 275 17.16 -16.27 -0.56
CA ASP A 275 18.19 -15.26 -0.31
C ASP A 275 17.63 -13.82 -0.37
N HIS A 276 16.61 -13.55 -1.19
CA HIS A 276 15.97 -12.24 -1.25
C HIS A 276 15.08 -11.98 -0.03
N ARG A 277 14.29 -12.98 0.41
CA ARG A 277 13.45 -12.86 1.61
C ARG A 277 14.30 -12.68 2.87
N GLU A 278 15.33 -13.50 3.02
CA GLU A 278 16.20 -13.45 4.19
C GLU A 278 17.06 -12.17 4.23
N ARG A 279 17.37 -11.54 3.08
CA ARG A 279 17.97 -10.20 3.00
C ARG A 279 17.05 -9.10 3.54
N HIS A 280 15.74 -9.21 3.33
CA HIS A 280 14.80 -8.31 4.02
C HIS A 280 14.77 -8.60 5.52
N TYR A 281 14.81 -9.89 5.92
CA TYR A 281 14.73 -10.30 7.33
C TYR A 281 15.94 -9.89 8.19
N THR A 282 17.13 -9.63 7.61
CA THR A 282 18.29 -9.18 8.40
C THR A 282 18.03 -7.90 9.18
N ASP A 283 17.22 -6.99 8.62
CA ASP A 283 16.95 -5.67 9.20
C ASP A 283 15.80 -5.67 10.21
N LEU A 284 14.93 -6.68 10.14
CA LEU A 284 13.74 -6.74 10.97
C LEU A 284 14.05 -7.06 12.44
N ARG A 285 13.16 -6.62 13.34
CA ARG A 285 13.17 -7.07 14.74
C ARG A 285 12.86 -8.57 14.82
N PRO A 286 13.31 -9.31 15.85
CA PRO A 286 13.21 -10.77 15.86
C PRO A 286 11.77 -11.30 15.74
N SER A 287 10.80 -10.66 16.41
CA SER A 287 9.38 -11.01 16.28
C SER A 287 8.82 -10.64 14.90
N HIS A 288 9.25 -9.50 14.35
CA HIS A 288 8.81 -9.01 13.04
C HIS A 288 9.25 -9.96 11.92
N ARG A 289 10.45 -10.56 12.00
CA ARG A 289 10.86 -11.64 11.08
C ARG A 289 9.85 -12.80 11.07
N VAL A 290 9.38 -13.21 12.25
CA VAL A 290 8.40 -14.31 12.38
C VAL A 290 7.03 -13.87 11.86
N ALA A 291 6.60 -12.63 12.08
CA ALA A 291 5.37 -12.08 11.51
C ALA A 291 5.40 -12.07 9.97
N PHE A 292 6.48 -11.57 9.38
CA PHE A 292 6.69 -11.56 7.92
C PHE A 292 6.81 -12.96 7.33
N ASP A 293 7.50 -13.88 8.00
CA ASP A 293 7.57 -15.30 7.59
C ASP A 293 6.19 -15.96 7.64
N ALA A 294 5.42 -15.76 8.71
CA ALA A 294 4.07 -16.31 8.83
C ALA A 294 3.13 -15.76 7.74
N TRP A 295 3.20 -14.44 7.46
CA TRP A 295 2.46 -13.83 6.34
C TRP A 295 2.92 -14.36 4.98
N ARG A 296 4.23 -14.47 4.69
CA ARG A 296 4.71 -15.11 3.44
C ARG A 296 4.34 -16.59 3.35
N ARG A 297 4.24 -17.28 4.48
CA ARG A 297 3.80 -18.69 4.56
C ARG A 297 2.30 -18.87 4.38
N SER A 298 1.47 -17.85 4.62
CA SER A 298 -0.01 -17.92 4.55
C SER A 298 -0.62 -17.17 3.36
N GLY A 299 -0.03 -16.05 2.93
CA GLY A 299 -0.62 -15.10 1.98
C GLY A 299 -1.79 -14.31 2.55
N LEU A 300 -2.01 -14.30 3.87
CA LEU A 300 -3.19 -13.73 4.53
C LEU A 300 -2.80 -12.59 5.47
N LEU A 301 -3.58 -11.50 5.47
CA LEU A 301 -3.39 -10.33 6.33
C LEU A 301 -4.26 -10.26 7.61
N PRO A 302 -4.83 -11.30 8.24
CA PRO A 302 -5.41 -11.15 9.58
C PRO A 302 -4.30 -11.17 10.66
N PRO A 303 -4.59 -10.71 11.90
CA PRO A 303 -3.62 -10.70 13.01
C PRO A 303 -2.94 -12.04 13.26
N PHE A 304 -1.74 -12.05 13.84
CA PHE A 304 -0.93 -13.27 13.93
C PHE A 304 -1.67 -14.40 14.67
N GLY A 305 -2.32 -14.07 15.79
CA GLY A 305 -3.11 -15.00 16.61
C GLY A 305 -4.57 -15.16 16.19
N ALA A 306 -5.04 -14.51 15.13
CA ALA A 306 -6.42 -14.63 14.66
C ALA A 306 -6.65 -15.96 13.90
N MET A 307 -7.90 -16.43 13.95
CA MET A 307 -8.36 -17.60 13.20
C MET A 307 -8.23 -17.38 11.69
N LYS A 308 -7.77 -18.41 10.96
CA LYS A 308 -7.50 -18.35 9.52
C LYS A 308 -8.18 -19.46 8.72
N ASP A 309 -8.76 -20.45 9.38
CA ASP A 309 -9.36 -21.65 8.77
C ASP A 309 -10.51 -21.32 7.79
N HIS A 310 -11.21 -20.20 8.01
CA HIS A 310 -12.32 -19.74 7.16
C HIS A 310 -11.85 -18.98 5.89
N MET A 311 -10.55 -18.70 5.75
CA MET A 311 -9.95 -17.97 4.61
C MET A 311 -9.63 -18.92 3.46
N CYS A 312 -10.67 -19.46 2.81
CA CYS A 312 -10.55 -20.57 1.87
C CYS A 312 -10.96 -20.26 0.42
N VAL A 313 -11.38 -19.03 0.11
CA VAL A 313 -11.90 -18.65 -1.22
C VAL A 313 -10.80 -17.95 -2.04
N PRO A 314 -10.28 -18.51 -3.15
CA PRO A 314 -9.17 -17.91 -3.89
C PRO A 314 -9.41 -16.46 -4.34
N ASN A 315 -8.45 -15.56 -4.10
CA ASN A 315 -8.47 -14.21 -4.65
C ASN A 315 -7.87 -14.20 -6.06
N ALA A 316 -8.70 -14.50 -7.06
CA ALA A 316 -8.29 -14.54 -8.47
C ALA A 316 -7.70 -13.21 -8.98
N TRP A 317 -7.98 -12.07 -8.35
CA TRP A 317 -7.52 -10.77 -8.82
C TRP A 317 -6.00 -10.57 -8.66
N LEU A 318 -5.35 -11.31 -7.77
CA LEU A 318 -3.89 -11.29 -7.57
C LEU A 318 -3.10 -12.23 -8.50
N PHE A 319 -3.75 -12.95 -9.42
CA PHE A 319 -3.11 -14.01 -10.22
C PHE A 319 -3.45 -13.92 -11.71
N SER A 320 -2.49 -14.23 -12.59
CA SER A 320 -2.71 -14.31 -14.04
C SER A 320 -3.64 -15.47 -14.40
N ASP A 321 -4.10 -15.50 -15.63
CA ASP A 321 -4.91 -16.61 -16.17
C ASP A 321 -4.11 -17.93 -16.17
N GLN A 322 -2.76 -17.82 -16.20
CA GLN A 322 -1.79 -18.91 -16.08
C GLN A 322 -1.46 -19.28 -14.63
N GLY A 323 -2.00 -18.57 -13.63
CA GLY A 323 -1.77 -18.81 -12.20
C GLY A 323 -0.49 -18.17 -11.63
N ASP A 324 0.13 -17.22 -12.33
CA ASP A 324 1.29 -16.49 -11.84
C ASP A 324 0.88 -15.33 -10.94
N LEU A 325 1.60 -15.14 -9.83
CA LEU A 325 1.33 -14.04 -8.90
C LEU A 325 1.62 -12.68 -9.56
N LEU A 326 0.64 -11.77 -9.54
CA LEU A 326 0.69 -10.44 -10.13
C LEU A 326 1.23 -9.39 -9.15
N LEU A 327 2.20 -9.77 -8.34
CA LEU A 327 2.89 -8.92 -7.38
C LEU A 327 4.39 -9.07 -7.60
N ASN A 328 5.16 -8.05 -7.25
CA ASN A 328 6.62 -8.18 -7.20
C ASN A 328 7.02 -9.09 -6.03
N ASP A 329 8.17 -9.76 -6.12
CA ASP A 329 8.63 -10.63 -5.04
C ASP A 329 8.96 -9.86 -3.76
N SER A 330 9.33 -8.58 -3.86
CA SER A 330 9.50 -7.66 -2.74
C SER A 330 8.18 -7.22 -2.09
N SER A 331 7.10 -7.12 -2.88
CA SER A 331 5.84 -6.47 -2.48
C SER A 331 5.30 -7.02 -1.16
N ASN A 332 4.95 -6.13 -0.24
CA ASN A 332 4.34 -6.44 1.05
C ASN A 332 3.30 -5.37 1.45
N PRO A 333 2.30 -5.71 2.29
CA PRO A 333 1.16 -4.82 2.56
C PRO A 333 1.53 -3.53 3.30
N LEU A 334 2.63 -3.50 4.06
CA LEU A 334 3.08 -2.31 4.81
C LEU A 334 3.62 -1.21 3.89
N GLU A 335 3.91 -1.50 2.61
CA GLU A 335 4.51 -0.53 1.69
C GLU A 335 3.60 0.66 1.46
N GLY A 336 4.07 1.84 1.88
CA GLY A 336 3.41 3.12 1.68
C GLY A 336 2.37 3.51 2.74
N TRP A 337 2.24 2.76 3.84
CA TRP A 337 1.47 3.20 5.01
C TRP A 337 2.42 3.68 6.13
N ASP A 338 1.96 4.59 7.00
CA ASP A 338 2.79 5.05 8.11
C ASP A 338 2.85 4.00 9.22
N TYR A 339 4.05 3.50 9.50
CA TYR A 339 4.29 2.48 10.52
C TYR A 339 3.86 2.91 11.93
N THR A 340 3.97 4.20 12.25
CA THR A 340 3.58 4.75 13.55
C THR A 340 2.07 4.60 13.74
N GLU A 341 1.30 5.05 12.75
CA GLU A 341 -0.16 4.93 12.75
C GLU A 341 -0.60 3.45 12.75
N VAL A 342 0.09 2.59 12.00
CA VAL A 342 -0.14 1.14 11.97
C VAL A 342 0.05 0.50 13.36
N VAL A 343 1.09 0.90 14.10
CA VAL A 343 1.34 0.41 15.46
C VAL A 343 0.35 1.01 16.47
N GLU A 344 -0.07 2.26 16.30
CA GLU A 344 -1.06 2.92 17.16
C GLU A 344 -2.45 2.31 17.05
N ALA A 345 -2.96 2.13 15.82
CA ALA A 345 -4.19 1.40 15.56
C ALA A 345 -4.11 -0.04 16.09
N GLY A 346 -3.01 -0.74 15.80
CA GLY A 346 -2.77 -2.09 16.33
C GLY A 346 -2.90 -2.17 17.87
N LYS A 347 -2.33 -1.20 18.60
CA LYS A 347 -2.46 -1.12 20.07
C LYS A 347 -3.89 -0.83 20.51
N ALA A 348 -4.60 0.09 19.84
CA ALA A 348 -5.99 0.45 20.16
C ALA A 348 -6.93 -0.77 20.05
N HIS A 349 -6.75 -1.58 19.00
CA HIS A 349 -7.48 -2.83 18.77
C HIS A 349 -6.92 -4.03 19.54
N GLY A 350 -5.93 -3.80 20.41
CA GLY A 350 -5.44 -4.78 21.37
C GLY A 350 -4.35 -5.72 20.86
N THR A 351 -3.80 -5.56 19.65
CA THR A 351 -2.57 -6.28 19.27
C THR A 351 -1.32 -5.65 19.91
N THR A 352 -0.12 -6.04 19.48
CA THR A 352 1.16 -5.53 19.95
C THR A 352 1.94 -4.88 18.81
N ALA A 353 2.98 -4.10 19.14
CA ALA A 353 3.89 -3.56 18.13
C ALA A 353 4.70 -4.67 17.40
N ASP A 354 4.82 -5.85 18.00
CA ASP A 354 5.53 -7.00 17.42
C ASP A 354 4.71 -7.71 16.31
N ASP A 355 3.37 -7.69 16.40
CA ASP A 355 2.46 -8.21 15.37
C ASP A 355 2.17 -7.15 14.31
N LEU A 356 3.17 -6.90 13.47
CA LEU A 356 3.09 -5.97 12.34
C LEU A 356 1.87 -6.20 11.44
N MET A 357 1.54 -7.46 11.19
CA MET A 357 0.48 -7.84 10.25
C MET A 357 -0.91 -7.63 10.88
N GLY A 358 -1.05 -7.86 12.20
CA GLY A 358 -2.25 -7.46 12.94
C GLY A 358 -2.40 -5.95 13.08
N GLY A 359 -1.32 -5.20 13.31
CA GLY A 359 -1.39 -3.74 13.30
C GLY A 359 -1.84 -3.21 11.94
N MET A 360 -1.26 -3.76 10.87
CA MET A 360 -1.59 -3.43 9.48
C MET A 360 -3.04 -3.78 9.12
N PHE A 361 -3.54 -4.92 9.61
CA PHE A 361 -4.94 -5.30 9.50
C PHE A 361 -5.87 -4.26 10.10
N PHE A 362 -5.72 -3.96 11.39
CA PHE A 362 -6.62 -3.03 12.09
C PHE A 362 -6.54 -1.63 11.49
N TYR A 363 -5.34 -1.13 11.20
CA TYR A 363 -5.16 0.19 10.58
C TYR A 363 -5.88 0.33 9.23
N VAL A 364 -5.69 -0.61 8.29
CA VAL A 364 -6.40 -0.54 7.00
C VAL A 364 -7.89 -0.77 7.18
N LYS A 365 -8.30 -1.62 8.13
CA LYS A 365 -9.71 -1.82 8.44
C LYS A 365 -10.35 -0.53 8.93
N ASP A 366 -9.75 0.19 9.87
CA ASP A 366 -10.22 1.49 10.36
C ASP A 366 -10.34 2.52 9.23
N GLN A 367 -9.31 2.60 8.36
CA GLN A 367 -9.34 3.47 7.19
C GLN A 367 -10.49 3.12 6.23
N LEU A 368 -10.76 1.83 6.00
CA LEU A 368 -11.84 1.36 5.14
C LEU A 368 -13.22 1.53 5.81
N VAL A 369 -13.35 1.33 7.12
CA VAL A 369 -14.60 1.57 7.88
C VAL A 369 -14.99 3.05 7.82
N GLU A 370 -14.05 3.96 8.08
CA GLU A 370 -14.31 5.40 8.02
C GLU A 370 -14.61 5.86 6.59
N PHE A 371 -13.90 5.32 5.60
CA PHE A 371 -14.16 5.59 4.19
C PHE A 371 -15.54 5.08 3.76
N SER A 372 -15.94 3.88 4.20
CA SER A 372 -17.25 3.26 3.96
C SER A 372 -18.39 4.09 4.56
N LYS A 373 -18.22 4.61 5.78
CA LYS A 373 -19.14 5.57 6.41
C LYS A 373 -19.23 6.88 5.61
N ARG A 374 -18.10 7.40 5.13
CA ARG A 374 -18.04 8.66 4.35
C ARG A 374 -18.62 8.53 2.94
N LEU A 375 -18.45 7.40 2.27
CA LEU A 375 -19.11 7.10 0.99
C LEU A 375 -20.64 7.16 1.10
N ARG A 376 -21.21 6.74 2.25
CA ARG A 376 -22.66 6.82 2.53
C ARG A 376 -23.12 8.22 2.97
N ARG A 377 -22.25 9.00 3.64
CA ARG A 377 -22.58 10.32 4.22
C ARG A 377 -22.37 11.50 3.26
N PHE A 378 -21.27 11.49 2.50
CA PHE A 378 -20.85 12.62 1.67
C PHE A 378 -21.35 12.47 0.23
N LYS A 379 -21.51 13.61 -0.47
CA LYS A 379 -21.89 13.64 -1.90
C LYS A 379 -20.66 13.34 -2.75
N ILE A 380 -20.32 12.07 -2.94
CA ILE A 380 -19.14 11.63 -3.68
C ILE A 380 -19.54 11.05 -5.04
N HIS A 381 -18.98 11.58 -6.12
CA HIS A 381 -19.09 11.03 -7.47
C HIS A 381 -17.72 10.51 -7.92
N ILE A 382 -17.64 9.23 -8.28
CA ILE A 382 -16.41 8.59 -8.75
C ILE A 382 -16.56 8.26 -10.24
N TYR A 383 -15.65 8.81 -11.05
CA TYR A 383 -15.54 8.58 -12.48
C TYR A 383 -14.29 7.75 -12.73
N SER A 384 -14.40 6.63 -13.45
CA SER A 384 -13.30 5.67 -13.58
C SER A 384 -12.95 5.41 -15.04
N TYR A 385 -11.66 5.51 -15.37
CA TYR A 385 -11.15 5.37 -16.74
C TYR A 385 -9.90 4.47 -16.79
N ASP A 386 -9.66 3.86 -17.95
CA ASP A 386 -8.55 2.95 -18.22
C ASP A 386 -7.60 3.47 -19.32
N LYS A 387 -7.36 4.79 -19.35
CA LYS A 387 -6.66 5.46 -20.44
C LYS A 387 -5.21 5.80 -20.10
N ASP A 388 -4.40 5.98 -21.14
CA ASP A 388 -3.11 6.68 -20.96
C ASP A 388 -3.41 8.10 -20.45
N ALA A 389 -2.66 8.53 -19.43
CA ALA A 389 -2.84 9.83 -18.81
C ALA A 389 -2.65 11.01 -19.79
N LYS A 390 -1.96 10.84 -20.92
CA LYS A 390 -1.89 11.87 -21.99
C LYS A 390 -3.20 12.03 -22.75
N ASP A 391 -3.96 10.94 -22.90
CA ASP A 391 -5.15 10.88 -23.77
C ASP A 391 -6.44 11.19 -22.98
N LEU A 392 -6.47 10.86 -21.69
CA LEU A 392 -7.62 11.09 -20.81
C LEU A 392 -8.14 12.55 -20.82
N PRO A 393 -7.31 13.62 -20.82
CA PRO A 393 -7.82 14.99 -20.94
C PRO A 393 -8.66 15.27 -22.19
N THR A 394 -8.50 14.51 -23.27
CA THR A 394 -9.35 14.61 -24.46
C THR A 394 -10.68 13.89 -24.24
N VAL A 395 -10.67 12.70 -23.63
CA VAL A 395 -11.89 11.96 -23.26
C VAL A 395 -12.75 12.75 -22.27
N LEU A 396 -12.13 13.36 -21.25
CA LEU A 396 -12.79 14.23 -20.27
C LEU A 396 -13.41 15.48 -20.89
N ARG A 397 -12.93 15.97 -22.05
CA ARG A 397 -13.60 17.08 -22.75
C ARG A 397 -14.93 16.61 -23.35
N SER A 398 -14.95 15.46 -24.02
CA SER A 398 -16.16 14.88 -24.62
C SER A 398 -17.17 14.36 -23.61
N ASP A 399 -16.74 13.78 -22.48
CA ASP A 399 -17.65 13.23 -21.47
C ASP A 399 -18.31 14.35 -20.66
N ILE A 400 -19.56 14.68 -21.00
CA ILE A 400 -20.36 15.77 -20.40
C ILE A 400 -20.52 15.61 -18.88
N SER A 401 -20.55 14.38 -18.37
CA SER A 401 -20.76 14.10 -16.94
C SER A 401 -19.53 14.41 -16.08
N SER A 402 -18.34 14.27 -16.67
CA SER A 402 -17.05 14.34 -15.99
C SER A 402 -16.61 15.76 -15.60
N PRO A 403 -15.80 15.93 -14.53
CA PRO A 403 -15.26 17.23 -14.17
C PRO A 403 -14.32 17.79 -15.25
N LYS A 404 -14.52 19.05 -15.63
CA LYS A 404 -13.70 19.74 -16.64
C LYS A 404 -12.48 20.44 -16.06
N THR A 405 -12.47 20.69 -14.75
CA THR A 405 -11.39 21.35 -14.02
C THR A 405 -11.19 20.72 -12.65
N PHE A 406 -9.96 20.68 -12.15
CA PHE A 406 -9.60 19.97 -10.91
C PHE A 406 -8.87 20.86 -9.91
N ASP A 407 -9.29 20.81 -8.66
CA ASP A 407 -8.63 21.45 -7.52
C ASP A 407 -7.33 20.73 -7.13
N ARG A 408 -7.24 19.42 -7.38
CA ARG A 408 -6.03 18.62 -7.18
C ARG A 408 -5.86 17.63 -8.32
N ILE A 409 -4.64 17.51 -8.84
CA ILE A 409 -4.28 16.52 -9.84
C ILE A 409 -3.05 15.77 -9.30
N GLU A 410 -3.25 14.53 -8.86
CA GLU A 410 -2.22 13.63 -8.36
C GLU A 410 -1.72 12.78 -9.54
N THR A 411 -0.40 12.85 -9.79
CA THR A 411 0.24 12.30 -10.99
C THR A 411 1.15 11.11 -10.71
N SER A 412 1.17 10.59 -9.48
CA SER A 412 1.95 9.42 -9.09
C SER A 412 3.42 9.59 -9.48
N ASN A 413 4.10 8.48 -9.76
CA ASN A 413 5.45 8.45 -10.30
C ASN A 413 5.53 8.71 -11.82
N ILE A 414 4.42 8.93 -12.55
CA ILE A 414 4.47 9.06 -14.03
C ILE A 414 5.12 10.37 -14.51
N THR A 415 5.39 11.30 -13.58
CA THR A 415 6.29 12.45 -13.75
C THR A 415 7.76 12.07 -13.97
N ASP A 416 8.21 10.86 -13.60
CA ASP A 416 9.55 10.37 -13.96
C ASP A 416 9.71 10.20 -15.49
N LYS A 417 10.90 10.50 -15.99
CA LYS A 417 11.26 10.46 -17.43
C LYS A 417 11.03 9.11 -18.11
N ASN A 418 11.12 7.99 -17.37
CA ASN A 418 10.87 6.64 -17.89
C ASN A 418 9.37 6.29 -18.02
N TYR A 419 8.47 7.24 -17.76
CA TYR A 419 7.03 7.10 -17.99
C TYR A 419 6.52 8.18 -18.95
N VAL A 420 5.84 9.23 -18.44
CA VAL A 420 5.35 10.36 -19.26
C VAL A 420 6.29 11.57 -19.12
N GLY A 421 7.03 11.66 -18.02
CA GLY A 421 7.90 12.78 -17.72
C GLY A 421 7.12 14.08 -17.47
N LEU A 422 7.84 15.20 -17.42
CA LEU A 422 7.28 16.54 -17.25
C LEU A 422 6.29 16.96 -18.35
N SER A 423 6.24 16.24 -19.48
CA SER A 423 5.23 16.47 -20.52
C SER A 423 3.79 16.37 -19.99
N ILE A 424 3.57 15.62 -18.89
CA ILE A 424 2.26 15.50 -18.23
C ILE A 424 1.66 16.86 -17.85
N LEU A 425 2.50 17.86 -17.51
CA LEU A 425 2.06 19.22 -17.20
C LEU A 425 1.40 19.90 -18.40
N SER A 426 1.84 19.61 -19.62
CA SER A 426 1.24 20.15 -20.85
C SER A 426 -0.18 19.63 -21.07
N TYR A 427 -0.47 18.39 -20.67
CA TYR A 427 -1.78 17.77 -20.81
C TYR A 427 -2.75 18.16 -19.69
N TRP A 428 -2.26 18.24 -18.44
CA TRP A 428 -3.11 18.43 -17.24
C TRP A 428 -3.08 19.84 -16.65
N GLY A 429 -2.05 20.64 -16.91
CA GLY A 429 -1.99 22.05 -16.49
C GLY A 429 -3.18 22.90 -16.92
N PRO A 430 -3.68 22.78 -18.17
CA PRO A 430 -4.88 23.48 -18.61
C PRO A 430 -6.15 23.09 -17.82
N LEU A 431 -6.22 21.87 -17.29
CA LEU A 431 -7.36 21.34 -16.54
C LEU A 431 -7.28 21.68 -15.03
N LEU A 432 -6.20 22.29 -14.54
CA LEU A 432 -6.12 22.74 -13.15
C LEU A 432 -7.14 23.87 -12.90
N ASN A 433 -7.86 23.86 -11.78
CA ASN A 433 -8.86 24.88 -11.45
C ASN A 433 -8.19 26.26 -11.29
N GLY A 434 -8.63 27.23 -12.09
CA GLY A 434 -8.10 28.60 -12.05
C GLY A 434 -8.83 29.54 -11.08
N ALA A 435 -9.95 29.11 -10.50
CA ALA A 435 -10.70 29.87 -9.51
C ALA A 435 -10.26 29.54 -8.06
N ASN A 436 -9.74 28.34 -7.81
CA ASN A 436 -9.18 27.96 -6.52
C ASN A 436 -7.67 28.34 -6.46
N PRO A 437 -7.25 29.31 -5.63
CA PRO A 437 -5.84 29.73 -5.53
C PRO A 437 -4.94 28.67 -4.87
N HIS A 438 -5.51 27.65 -4.25
CA HIS A 438 -4.79 26.54 -3.62
C HIS A 438 -4.62 25.33 -4.52
N ALA A 439 -5.22 25.35 -5.73
CA ALA A 439 -5.18 24.23 -6.65
C ALA A 439 -3.76 23.88 -7.10
N ALA A 440 -3.44 22.59 -7.12
CA ALA A 440 -2.10 22.10 -7.43
C ALA A 440 -2.11 20.79 -8.23
N ILE A 441 -1.09 20.65 -9.08
CA ILE A 441 -0.63 19.34 -9.60
C ILE A 441 0.44 18.83 -8.65
N ILE A 442 0.31 17.58 -8.20
CA ILE A 442 1.23 16.89 -7.29
C ILE A 442 1.90 15.79 -8.11
N GLY A 443 3.24 15.80 -8.17
CA GLY A 443 4.01 14.76 -8.86
C GLY A 443 5.14 14.22 -8.00
N LEU A 444 5.46 12.95 -8.23
CA LEU A 444 6.50 12.21 -7.54
C LEU A 444 7.59 11.79 -8.53
N PHE A 445 8.84 11.98 -8.13
CA PHE A 445 10.01 11.48 -8.82
C PHE A 445 10.67 10.43 -7.94
N MET A 446 10.59 9.16 -8.34
CA MET A 446 11.21 8.03 -7.62
C MET A 446 12.42 7.48 -8.38
N ASN A 447 12.50 7.71 -9.69
CA ASN A 447 13.48 7.09 -10.57
C ASN A 447 14.52 8.09 -11.12
N TRP A 448 14.39 9.37 -10.82
CA TRP A 448 15.22 10.46 -11.37
C TRP A 448 16.74 10.26 -11.22
N THR A 449 17.22 9.65 -10.14
CA THR A 449 18.65 9.34 -9.92
C THR A 449 19.23 8.33 -10.92
N THR A 450 18.38 7.54 -11.59
CA THR A 450 18.78 6.72 -12.75
C THR A 450 19.43 7.58 -13.84
N TRP A 451 18.95 8.82 -14.00
CA TRP A 451 19.41 9.78 -15.01
C TRP A 451 20.37 10.82 -14.41
N LYS A 452 20.21 11.16 -13.13
CA LYS A 452 21.05 12.13 -12.41
C LYS A 452 21.77 11.47 -11.23
N LYS A 453 22.80 10.68 -11.54
CA LYS A 453 23.56 9.90 -10.54
C LYS A 453 24.19 10.72 -9.41
N ALA A 454 24.48 12.00 -9.64
CA ALA A 454 24.95 12.93 -8.61
C ALA A 454 23.97 13.12 -7.42
N GLY A 455 22.71 12.69 -7.55
CA GLY A 455 21.73 12.70 -6.46
C GLY A 455 21.85 11.53 -5.48
N GLU A 456 22.65 10.51 -5.78
CA GLU A 456 22.87 9.37 -4.88
C GLU A 456 24.02 9.68 -3.90
N ALA A 457 23.86 9.35 -2.62
CA ALA A 457 24.91 9.53 -1.60
C ALA A 457 26.19 8.79 -1.96
N THR A 458 26.07 7.67 -2.67
CA THR A 458 27.18 6.82 -3.13
C THR A 458 27.86 7.32 -4.41
N SER A 459 27.42 8.44 -4.99
CA SER A 459 27.93 9.00 -6.26
C SER A 459 29.41 9.38 -6.25
N SER A 460 29.98 9.68 -5.09
CA SER A 460 31.40 9.97 -4.90
C SER A 460 31.84 9.61 -3.50
N MET A 461 33.15 9.40 -3.29
CA MET A 461 33.69 9.19 -1.94
C MET A 461 33.42 10.38 -1.01
N ALA A 462 33.37 11.61 -1.54
CA ALA A 462 33.14 12.82 -0.75
C ALA A 462 31.67 12.97 -0.31
N THR A 463 30.70 12.65 -1.17
CA THR A 463 29.27 12.61 -0.80
C THR A 463 28.99 11.48 0.17
N MET A 464 29.53 10.29 -0.08
CA MET A 464 29.37 9.11 0.77
C MET A 464 29.93 9.36 2.18
N HIS A 465 31.14 9.90 2.28
CA HIS A 465 31.76 10.20 3.58
C HIS A 465 30.97 11.25 4.39
N ARG A 466 30.41 12.29 3.73
CA ARG A 466 29.52 13.25 4.39
C ARG A 466 28.24 12.59 4.91
N ALA A 467 27.54 11.83 4.08
CA ALA A 467 26.31 11.15 4.48
C ALA A 467 26.55 10.14 5.62
N MET A 468 27.67 9.40 5.59
CA MET A 468 28.06 8.51 6.69
C MET A 468 28.36 9.27 7.99
N LYS A 469 28.98 10.45 7.92
CA LYS A 469 29.25 11.30 9.08
C LYS A 469 27.96 11.82 9.71
N GLU A 470 26.99 12.26 8.90
CA GLU A 470 25.68 12.72 9.40
C GLU A 470 24.83 11.56 9.94
N MET A 471 24.87 10.38 9.31
CA MET A 471 24.26 9.17 9.87
C MET A 471 24.84 8.82 11.24
N ALA A 472 26.16 8.89 11.39
CA ALA A 472 26.86 8.62 12.65
C ALA A 472 26.66 9.68 13.74
N SER A 473 26.29 10.92 13.37
CA SER A 473 25.94 11.98 14.33
C SER A 473 24.49 11.83 14.85
N CYS A 474 23.62 11.19 14.06
CA CYS A 474 22.23 10.92 14.43
C CYS A 474 22.13 9.85 15.52
N LYS A 475 21.84 10.28 16.76
CA LYS A 475 21.64 9.43 17.95
C LYS A 475 20.53 8.37 17.81
N SER A 476 19.65 8.55 16.84
CA SER A 476 18.46 7.71 16.62
C SER A 476 18.63 6.67 15.51
N THR A 477 19.86 6.50 15.00
CA THR A 477 20.24 5.37 14.15
C THR A 477 20.78 4.20 14.98
N ASP A 478 20.39 2.96 14.68
CA ASP A 478 20.93 1.77 15.36
C ASP A 478 22.15 1.19 14.62
N LEU A 479 23.21 2.01 14.48
CA LEU A 479 24.48 1.59 13.89
C LEU A 479 25.18 0.46 14.67
N ARG A 480 24.74 0.17 15.89
CA ARG A 480 25.30 -0.91 16.74
C ARG A 480 24.80 -2.30 16.36
N ARG A 481 23.71 -2.41 15.58
CA ARG A 481 23.30 -3.67 14.93
C ARG A 481 24.10 -3.98 13.67
N VAL A 482 24.99 -3.10 13.22
CA VAL A 482 25.75 -3.28 11.98
C VAL A 482 26.85 -4.34 12.18
N SER A 483 26.49 -5.59 11.95
CA SER A 483 27.42 -6.68 11.67
C SER A 483 28.11 -6.48 10.29
N GLY A 484 29.17 -7.24 10.01
CA GLY A 484 29.86 -7.19 8.71
C GLY A 484 28.96 -7.52 7.51
N HIS A 485 27.84 -8.23 7.70
CA HIS A 485 26.87 -8.54 6.65
C HIS A 485 25.84 -7.42 6.39
N SER A 486 25.80 -6.40 7.26
CA SER A 486 24.81 -5.31 7.24
C SER A 486 25.41 -3.94 6.90
N LEU A 487 26.63 -3.89 6.37
CA LEU A 487 27.15 -2.67 5.73
C LEU A 487 26.21 -2.20 4.61
N HIS A 488 25.65 -3.15 3.86
CA HIS A 488 24.60 -2.91 2.87
C HIS A 488 23.35 -2.22 3.47
N ASN A 489 23.04 -2.47 4.74
CA ASN A 489 21.83 -2.00 5.38
C ASN A 489 22.01 -0.57 5.91
N ALA A 490 23.23 -0.24 6.36
CA ALA A 490 23.66 1.14 6.54
C ALA A 490 23.65 1.93 5.22
N MET A 491 23.90 1.29 4.07
CA MET A 491 23.78 1.95 2.76
C MET A 491 22.31 2.21 2.36
N ASN A 492 21.36 1.31 2.69
CA ASN A 492 19.95 1.48 2.31
C ASN A 492 19.28 2.75 2.88
N GLY A 493 19.70 3.19 4.08
CA GLY A 493 19.24 4.45 4.67
C GLY A 493 20.19 5.65 4.46
N LEU A 494 21.25 5.51 3.66
CA LEU A 494 22.30 6.53 3.54
C LEU A 494 21.80 7.80 2.84
N ASP A 495 20.95 7.64 1.84
CA ASP A 495 20.36 8.76 1.09
C ASP A 495 19.47 9.66 1.96
N ALA A 496 18.92 9.16 3.07
CA ALA A 496 18.22 9.98 4.05
C ALA A 496 19.12 11.06 4.67
N PHE A 497 20.43 10.81 4.79
CA PHE A 497 21.41 11.76 5.32
C PHE A 497 22.13 12.57 4.25
N HIS A 498 21.71 12.46 2.98
CA HIS A 498 22.24 13.23 1.87
C HIS A 498 21.23 14.29 1.41
N ASP A 499 21.66 15.55 1.33
CA ASP A 499 20.89 16.59 0.65
C ASP A 499 20.98 16.41 -0.87
N THR A 500 19.91 15.88 -1.45
CA THR A 500 19.80 15.65 -2.90
C THR A 500 19.20 16.85 -3.66
N SER A 501 18.90 17.97 -2.99
CA SER A 501 18.12 19.08 -3.56
C SER A 501 18.81 19.81 -4.71
N ILE A 502 20.12 20.01 -4.64
CA ILE A 502 20.91 20.66 -5.70
C ILE A 502 20.89 19.78 -6.97
N ALA A 503 21.25 18.51 -6.84
CA ALA A 503 21.24 17.56 -7.95
C ALA A 503 19.83 17.38 -8.55
N PHE A 504 18.78 17.38 -7.72
CA PHE A 504 17.40 17.32 -8.18
C PHE A 504 16.97 18.59 -8.92
N GLN A 505 17.37 19.78 -8.47
CA GLN A 505 17.10 21.03 -9.17
C GLN A 505 17.83 21.11 -10.51
N GLU A 506 19.07 20.62 -10.59
CA GLU A 506 19.79 20.46 -11.85
C GLU A 506 19.05 19.52 -12.81
N TYR A 507 18.57 18.37 -12.32
CA TYR A 507 17.75 17.43 -13.12
C TYR A 507 16.46 18.10 -13.64
N LEU A 508 15.75 18.86 -12.81
CA LEU A 508 14.56 19.62 -13.26
C LEU A 508 14.91 20.69 -14.30
N ASN A 509 16.10 21.29 -14.24
CA ASN A 509 16.58 22.25 -15.24
C ASN A 509 16.92 21.55 -16.58
N GLU A 510 17.61 20.40 -16.52
CA GLU A 510 17.96 19.55 -17.67
C GLU A 510 16.70 19.06 -18.42
N GLU A 511 15.70 18.60 -17.68
CA GLU A 511 14.38 18.21 -18.22
C GLU A 511 13.44 19.40 -18.49
N LYS A 512 13.95 20.64 -18.35
CA LYS A 512 13.30 21.90 -18.73
C LYS A 512 11.96 22.17 -18.03
N ALA A 513 11.83 21.76 -16.76
CA ALA A 513 10.61 21.83 -15.97
C ALA A 513 9.98 23.23 -15.93
N ASP A 514 10.79 24.27 -15.71
CA ASP A 514 10.33 25.66 -15.64
C ASP A 514 9.78 26.15 -17.00
N MET A 515 10.47 25.83 -18.11
CA MET A 515 9.98 26.14 -19.46
C MET A 515 8.64 25.43 -19.76
N ILE A 516 8.53 24.15 -19.41
CA ILE A 516 7.31 23.36 -19.65
C ILE A 516 6.16 23.89 -18.80
N SER A 517 6.38 24.15 -17.50
CA SER A 517 5.33 24.64 -16.62
C SER A 517 4.87 26.05 -17.01
N ARG A 518 5.79 26.96 -17.35
CA ARG A 518 5.44 28.33 -17.79
C ARG A 518 4.59 28.35 -19.06
N LYS A 519 4.85 27.46 -20.02
CA LYS A 519 4.06 27.33 -21.26
C LYS A 519 2.57 27.04 -21.02
N VAL A 520 2.22 26.45 -19.87
CA VAL A 520 0.82 26.21 -19.45
C VAL A 520 0.39 27.08 -18.27
N GLY A 521 1.10 28.18 -18.01
CA GLY A 521 0.75 29.14 -16.95
C GLY A 521 0.95 28.60 -15.53
N LEU A 522 1.79 27.59 -15.35
CA LEU A 522 2.14 27.00 -14.05
C LEU A 522 3.54 27.45 -13.57
N LYS A 523 3.73 27.43 -12.25
CA LYS A 523 5.03 27.53 -11.58
C LYS A 523 5.17 26.44 -10.51
N CYS A 524 6.39 25.95 -10.33
CA CYS A 524 6.74 25.08 -9.20
C CYS A 524 6.61 25.85 -7.87
N ARG A 525 6.05 25.22 -6.83
CA ARG A 525 6.09 25.74 -5.45
C ARG A 525 7.50 25.55 -4.89
N ARG A 526 8.09 26.63 -4.36
CA ARG A 526 9.37 26.59 -3.64
C ARG A 526 9.28 25.83 -2.30
N ILE A 527 8.10 25.86 -1.69
CA ILE A 527 7.75 25.17 -0.44
C ILE A 527 6.39 24.51 -0.67
N ASN A 528 6.35 23.19 -0.57
CA ASN A 528 5.12 22.41 -0.70
C ASN A 528 4.16 22.62 0.48
N LYS A 529 2.85 22.52 0.23
CA LYS A 529 1.77 22.65 1.24
C LYS A 529 0.87 21.42 1.41
N ILE A 530 1.00 20.43 0.52
CA ILE A 530 0.18 19.22 0.50
C ILE A 530 1.03 18.02 0.88
N VAL A 531 2.23 17.88 0.31
CA VAL A 531 3.12 16.73 0.54
C VAL A 531 4.59 17.20 0.72
N PRO A 532 5.34 16.73 1.73
CA PRO A 532 6.72 17.16 1.96
C PRO A 532 7.63 16.84 0.76
N HIS A 533 8.68 17.64 0.55
CA HIS A 533 9.61 17.46 -0.59
C HIS A 533 10.36 16.12 -0.61
N ARG A 534 10.30 15.34 0.48
CA ARG A 534 10.83 13.97 0.63
C ARG A 534 9.90 13.16 1.50
N CYS A 535 9.89 11.83 1.31
CA CYS A 535 9.35 10.91 2.32
C CYS A 535 10.01 11.18 3.68
N PHE A 536 9.22 11.09 4.77
CA PHE A 536 9.65 11.30 6.17
C PHE A 536 10.22 12.68 6.52
N ALA A 537 10.24 13.66 5.60
CA ALA A 537 10.55 15.06 5.93
C ALA A 537 9.30 15.82 6.40
N GLU A 538 9.50 16.91 7.14
CA GLU A 538 8.41 17.76 7.61
C GLU A 538 7.82 18.61 6.48
N LEU A 539 6.49 18.72 6.43
CA LEU A 539 5.78 19.55 5.47
C LEU A 539 6.03 21.05 5.75
N GLY A 540 6.10 21.87 4.69
CA GLY A 540 6.38 23.30 4.82
C GLY A 540 7.87 23.66 5.00
N THR A 541 8.77 22.67 4.99
CA THR A 541 10.22 22.87 5.06
C THR A 541 10.85 23.06 3.66
N SER A 542 12.15 23.41 3.61
CA SER A 542 12.85 23.67 2.34
C SER A 542 13.15 22.39 1.55
N PRO A 543 13.34 22.45 0.22
CA PRO A 543 13.71 21.29 -0.58
C PRO A 543 14.99 20.56 -0.11
N SER A 544 15.91 21.28 0.55
CA SER A 544 17.14 20.72 1.15
C SER A 544 16.94 20.01 2.49
N SER A 545 15.75 20.09 3.10
CA SER A 545 15.49 19.48 4.39
C SER A 545 15.57 17.94 4.31
N LEU A 546 16.24 17.36 5.31
CA LEU A 546 16.38 15.92 5.46
C LEU A 546 15.14 15.31 6.15
N PRO A 547 14.89 14.00 5.98
CA PRO A 547 13.98 13.22 6.82
C PRO A 547 14.15 13.47 8.32
N CYS A 548 13.03 13.56 9.04
CA CYS A 548 12.99 13.75 10.49
C CYS A 548 13.15 12.40 11.21
N ILE A 549 14.40 12.09 11.59
CA ILE A 549 14.78 10.83 12.27
C ILE A 549 15.10 11.14 13.74
N ASP A 550 14.05 11.36 14.54
CA ASP A 550 14.16 11.69 15.96
C ASP A 550 14.19 10.46 16.89
N THR A 551 13.73 9.29 16.43
CA THR A 551 13.56 8.07 17.23
C THR A 551 14.02 6.81 16.50
N LEU A 552 14.46 5.81 17.29
CA LEU A 552 14.83 4.49 16.78
C LEU A 552 13.67 3.77 16.06
N ASP A 553 12.42 4.07 16.43
CA ASP A 553 11.23 3.55 15.76
C ASP A 553 11.00 4.20 14.39
N LYS A 554 11.16 5.53 14.23
CA LYS A 554 11.11 6.18 12.91
C LYS A 554 12.26 5.75 11.99
N TRP A 555 13.49 5.62 12.53
CA TRP A 555 14.61 5.04 11.77
C TRP A 555 14.26 3.63 11.27
N TYR A 556 13.76 2.77 12.16
CA TYR A 556 13.37 1.41 11.83
C TYR A 556 12.20 1.35 10.82
N ALA A 557 11.22 2.24 10.94
CA ALA A 557 10.14 2.38 9.98
C ALA A 557 10.66 2.68 8.57
N MET A 558 11.45 3.75 8.44
CA MET A 558 11.96 4.21 7.16
C MET A 558 12.95 3.22 6.54
N ALA A 559 13.98 2.83 7.29
CA ALA A 559 15.11 2.07 6.75
C ALA A 559 14.87 0.55 6.63
N CYS A 560 13.91 0.00 7.40
CA CYS A 560 13.69 -1.45 7.48
C CYS A 560 12.29 -1.91 7.04
N LEU A 561 11.27 -1.04 7.03
CA LEU A 561 9.88 -1.41 6.70
C LEU A 561 9.32 -0.71 5.47
N GLY A 562 9.56 0.59 5.29
CA GLY A 562 8.84 1.44 4.35
C GLY A 562 9.13 1.22 2.86
N ASN A 563 10.09 0.36 2.52
CA ASN A 563 10.59 0.10 1.14
C ASN A 563 10.94 1.39 0.35
N SER A 564 11.32 2.46 1.07
CA SER A 564 11.62 3.80 0.57
C SER A 564 13.10 3.93 0.28
N SER A 565 13.48 4.37 -0.91
CA SER A 565 14.88 4.66 -1.27
C SER A 565 15.41 5.94 -0.61
N CYS A 566 14.52 6.77 -0.06
CA CYS A 566 14.79 8.12 0.46
C CYS A 566 15.25 9.13 -0.61
N LEU A 567 15.32 8.70 -1.87
CA LEU A 567 15.57 9.53 -3.04
C LEU A 567 14.28 10.11 -3.62
N GLU A 568 13.11 9.66 -3.17
CA GLU A 568 11.81 10.11 -3.63
C GLU A 568 11.63 11.63 -3.40
N ARG A 569 11.24 12.34 -4.46
CA ARG A 569 11.01 13.79 -4.43
C ARG A 569 9.60 14.15 -4.89
N TYR A 570 8.85 14.86 -4.04
CA TYR A 570 7.57 15.44 -4.40
C TYR A 570 7.70 16.90 -4.84
N VAL A 571 6.96 17.25 -5.89
CA VAL A 571 6.89 18.59 -6.45
C VAL A 571 5.42 18.99 -6.63
N GLU A 572 5.08 20.21 -6.23
CA GLU A 572 3.77 20.81 -6.45
C GLU A 572 3.84 21.93 -7.49
N TRP A 573 3.02 21.89 -8.54
CA TRP A 573 2.87 22.98 -9.50
C TRP A 573 1.51 23.66 -9.34
N VAL A 574 1.51 25.00 -9.38
CA VAL A 574 0.32 25.84 -9.22
C VAL A 574 0.24 26.90 -10.32
N LYS A 575 -0.94 27.47 -10.56
CA LYS A 575 -1.06 28.57 -11.52
C LYS A 575 -0.26 29.80 -11.10
N VAL A 576 0.30 30.48 -12.09
CA VAL A 576 0.87 31.82 -11.92
C VAL A 576 -0.30 32.80 -11.66
N PRO A 577 -0.27 33.61 -10.57
CA PRO A 577 -1.30 34.62 -10.34
C PRO A 577 -1.40 35.59 -11.51
N ARG A 578 -2.62 36.01 -11.88
CA ARG A 578 -2.86 36.84 -13.09
C ARG A 578 -2.01 38.13 -13.13
N GLY A 579 -1.71 38.73 -11.97
CA GLY A 579 -0.84 39.91 -11.87
C GLY A 579 0.65 39.69 -12.13
N GLN A 580 1.12 38.44 -12.21
CA GLN A 580 2.53 38.09 -12.51
C GLN A 580 2.73 37.58 -13.95
N GLN A 581 1.69 37.54 -14.79
CA GLN A 581 1.81 37.06 -16.18
C GLN A 581 2.44 38.11 -17.12
N TYR A 582 2.27 39.40 -16.82
CA TYR A 582 2.75 40.51 -17.67
C TYR A 582 4.26 40.78 -17.60
N SER A 583 4.99 40.16 -16.66
CA SER A 583 6.45 40.28 -16.54
C SER A 583 7.21 39.10 -17.15
N VAL A 584 6.55 38.26 -17.97
CA VAL A 584 7.09 36.96 -18.46
C VAL A 584 6.90 36.80 -19.98
N LEU A 585 6.59 37.88 -20.70
CA LEU A 585 6.41 37.90 -22.17
C LEU A 585 7.33 38.93 -22.88
N ASN A 586 8.33 39.45 -22.17
CA ASN A 586 9.47 40.20 -22.72
C ASN A 586 10.77 39.43 -22.44
#